data_AF-A0A661X066-F1
#
_entry.id   AF-A0A661X066-F1
#
_cell.length_a   1.000
_cell.length_b   1.000
_cell.length_c   1.000
_cell.angle_alpha   90.00
_cell.angle_beta   90.00
_cell.angle_gamma   90.00
#
_symmetry.space_group_name_H-M   'P 1'
#
loop_
_entity.id
_entity.type
_entity.pdbx_description
1 polymer ?
#
loop_
_entity_poly.entity_id
_entity_poly.type
_entity_poly.pdbx_seq_one_letter_code
_entity_poly.pdbx_strand_id
1 'polypeptide(L)'
;DKKDIIKGINYSVAKRALSLMKRVGIKEEIVMTGGVAKNPGVVMALEDLLKLKISIPEHPQIMGALGAALFAKETMEVKSGRDN
;
A
#
# COMPACT_ATOMS: atom_id res chain seq x y z
N ASP A 1 -28.50 1.42 -9.07
CA ASP A 1 -28.44 -0.05 -8.91
C ASP A 1 -27.53 -0.39 -7.71
N LYS A 2 -27.66 -1.57 -7.07
CA LYS A 2 -26.75 -2.04 -6.00
C LYS A 2 -25.29 -2.06 -6.47
N LYS A 3 -25.06 -2.39 -7.74
CA LYS A 3 -23.73 -2.38 -8.37
C LYS A 3 -23.12 -0.97 -8.37
N ASP A 4 -23.90 0.06 -8.65
CA ASP A 4 -23.44 1.46 -8.65
C ASP A 4 -23.07 1.92 -7.25
N ILE A 5 -23.82 1.49 -6.22
CA ILE A 5 -23.53 1.81 -4.83
C ILE A 5 -22.18 1.21 -4.41
N ILE A 6 -21.95 -0.07 -4.70
CA ILE A 6 -20.68 -0.75 -4.39
C ILE A 6 -19.52 -0.08 -5.14
N LYS A 7 -19.70 0.26 -6.42
CA LYS A 7 -18.69 0.99 -7.21
C LYS A 7 -18.39 2.35 -6.58
N GLY A 8 -19.42 3.10 -6.17
CA GLY A 8 -19.27 4.39 -5.51
C GLY A 8 -18.45 4.30 -4.22
N ILE A 9 -18.68 3.27 -3.40
CA ILE A 9 -17.92 3.03 -2.16
C ILE A 9 -16.44 2.77 -2.47
N ASN A 10 -16.14 1.89 -3.43
CA ASN A 10 -14.75 1.59 -3.82
C ASN A 10 -14.02 2.85 -4.33
N TYR A 11 -14.67 3.64 -5.20
CA TYR A 11 -14.10 4.90 -5.69
C TYR A 11 -13.94 5.95 -4.59
N SER A 12 -14.82 5.99 -3.58
CA SER A 12 -14.68 6.90 -2.45
C SER A 12 -13.38 6.63 -1.67
N VAL A 13 -13.12 5.35 -1.37
CA VAL A 13 -11.88 4.92 -0.71
C VAL A 13 -10.66 5.23 -1.59
N ALA A 14 -10.71 4.89 -2.87
CA ALA A 14 -9.60 5.13 -3.81
C ALA A 14 -9.30 6.63 -3.98
N LYS A 15 -10.32 7.50 -4.10
CA LYS A 15 -10.15 8.96 -4.19
C LYS A 15 -9.49 9.54 -2.94
N ARG A 16 -9.84 9.04 -1.75
CA ARG A 16 -9.19 9.45 -0.50
C ARG A 16 -7.70 9.08 -0.51
N ALA A 17 -7.36 7.86 -0.91
CA ALA A 17 -5.98 7.42 -1.03
C ALA A 17 -5.19 8.30 -2.03
N LEU A 18 -5.75 8.53 -3.22
CA LEU A 18 -5.14 9.39 -4.25
C LEU A 18 -4.86 10.81 -3.74
N SER A 19 -5.79 11.41 -3.00
CA SER A 19 -5.61 12.76 -2.42
C SER A 19 -4.41 12.82 -1.48
N LEU A 20 -4.19 11.78 -0.66
CA LEU A 20 -3.04 11.67 0.23
C LEU A 20 -1.75 11.46 -0.56
N MET A 21 -1.77 10.58 -1.56
CA MET A 21 -0.60 10.28 -2.40
C MET A 21 -0.12 11.52 -3.18
N LYS A 22 -1.04 12.36 -3.68
CA LYS A 22 -0.69 13.60 -4.37
C LYS A 22 0.15 14.57 -3.51
N ARG A 23 -0.01 14.53 -2.18
CA ARG A 23 0.75 15.41 -1.26
C ARG A 23 2.21 15.00 -1.13
N VAL A 24 2.52 13.72 -1.33
CA VAL A 24 3.88 13.17 -1.21
C VAL A 24 4.56 12.95 -2.56
N GLY A 25 3.84 13.22 -3.66
CA GLY A 25 4.27 12.91 -5.03
C GLY A 25 3.96 11.46 -5.39
N ILE A 26 3.49 11.23 -6.61
CA ILE A 26 3.19 9.89 -7.14
C ILE A 26 4.35 9.46 -8.03
N LYS A 27 4.91 8.27 -7.76
CA LYS A 27 5.91 7.62 -8.61
C LYS A 27 5.25 6.52 -9.45
N GLU A 28 5.94 6.07 -10.49
CA GLU A 28 5.45 5.05 -11.42
C GLU A 28 5.30 3.67 -10.77
N GLU A 29 6.12 3.36 -9.76
CA GLU A 29 6.06 2.10 -9.02
C GLU A 29 5.27 2.25 -7.71
N ILE A 30 4.13 1.56 -7.64
CA ILE A 30 3.21 1.63 -6.51
C ILE A 30 2.93 0.22 -6.01
N VAL A 31 3.17 0.02 -4.72
CA VAL A 31 2.83 -1.22 -4.00
C VAL A 31 1.73 -0.91 -3.00
N MET A 32 0.70 -1.76 -2.94
CA MET A 32 -0.36 -1.64 -1.93
C MET A 32 -0.30 -2.81 -0.95
N THR A 33 -0.28 -2.48 0.34
CA THR A 33 -0.21 -3.45 1.46
C THR A 33 -1.39 -3.25 2.42
N GLY A 34 -1.47 -4.08 3.47
CA GLY A 34 -2.56 -4.09 4.44
C GLY A 34 -3.81 -4.85 3.96
N GLY A 35 -4.89 -4.76 4.72
CA GLY A 35 -6.12 -5.52 4.46
C GLY A 35 -6.84 -5.10 3.17
N VAL A 36 -6.85 -3.79 2.87
CA VAL A 36 -7.56 -3.25 1.68
C VAL A 36 -6.89 -3.68 0.37
N ALA A 37 -5.61 -4.07 0.39
CA ALA A 37 -4.92 -4.64 -0.76
C ALA A 37 -5.58 -5.93 -1.29
N LYS A 38 -6.34 -6.65 -0.44
CA LYS A 38 -7.13 -7.84 -0.84
C LYS A 38 -8.50 -7.50 -1.40
N ASN A 39 -8.91 -6.21 -1.44
CA ASN A 39 -10.16 -5.78 -2.05
C ASN A 39 -9.92 -5.41 -3.52
N PRO A 40 -10.27 -6.29 -4.49
CA PRO A 40 -10.03 -6.03 -5.90
C PRO A 40 -10.79 -4.80 -6.40
N GLY A 41 -11.95 -4.48 -5.81
CA GLY A 41 -12.75 -3.32 -6.21
C GLY A 41 -12.06 -1.99 -5.90
N VAL A 42 -11.40 -1.88 -4.75
CA VAL A 42 -10.63 -0.68 -4.39
C VAL A 42 -9.33 -0.61 -5.20
N VAL A 43 -8.63 -1.75 -5.38
CA VAL A 43 -7.42 -1.82 -6.19
C VAL A 43 -7.70 -1.36 -7.62
N MET A 44 -8.72 -1.93 -8.29
CA MET A 44 -9.12 -1.53 -9.64
C MET A 44 -9.53 -0.06 -9.73
N ALA A 45 -10.28 0.45 -8.74
CA ALA A 45 -10.67 1.85 -8.73
C ALA A 45 -9.45 2.79 -8.58
N LEU A 46 -8.46 2.39 -7.79
CA LEU A 46 -7.23 3.17 -7.60
C LEU A 46 -6.32 3.10 -8.83
N GLU A 47 -6.17 1.94 -9.46
CA GLU A 47 -5.47 1.79 -10.75
C GLU A 47 -6.10 2.66 -11.84
N ASP A 48 -7.44 2.67 -11.95
CA ASP A 48 -8.16 3.49 -12.93
C ASP A 48 -7.94 4.99 -12.70
N LEU A 49 -7.89 5.44 -11.44
CA LEU A 49 -7.64 6.84 -11.11
C LEU A 49 -6.17 7.25 -11.31
N LEU A 50 -5.22 6.36 -11.05
CA LEU A 50 -3.79 6.61 -11.20
C LEU A 50 -3.29 6.44 -12.63
N LYS A 51 -4.00 5.67 -13.46
CA LYS A 51 -3.53 5.20 -14.77
C LYS A 51 -2.21 4.44 -14.69
N LEU A 52 -2.00 3.75 -13.57
CA LEU A 52 -0.82 2.94 -13.26
C LEU A 52 -1.27 1.59 -12.67
N LYS A 53 -0.42 0.58 -12.82
CA LYS A 53 -0.62 -0.72 -12.18
C LYS A 53 -0.10 -0.71 -10.75
N ILE A 54 -0.82 -1.38 -9.87
CA ILE A 54 -0.46 -1.52 -8.46
C ILE A 54 0.03 -2.95 -8.24
N SER A 55 1.25 -3.07 -7.73
CA SER A 55 1.77 -4.36 -7.29
C SER A 55 1.21 -4.73 -5.91
N ILE A 56 0.77 -5.97 -5.77
CA ILE A 56 0.26 -6.53 -4.51
C ILE A 56 1.19 -7.68 -4.12
N PRO A 57 1.88 -7.62 -2.97
CA PRO A 57 2.70 -8.73 -2.50
C PRO A 57 1.80 -9.92 -2.12
N GLU A 58 2.37 -11.13 -2.10
CA GLU A 58 1.65 -12.37 -1.79
C GLU A 58 0.92 -12.32 -0.43
N HIS A 59 1.54 -11.67 0.56
CA HIS A 59 1.00 -11.54 1.91
C HIS A 59 0.92 -10.06 2.35
N PRO A 60 -0.03 -9.27 1.82
CA PRO A 60 -0.04 -7.82 2.04
C PRO A 60 -0.33 -7.42 3.49
N GLN A 61 -1.02 -8.27 4.25
CA GLN A 61 -1.44 -7.98 5.63
C GLN A 61 -0.28 -8.01 6.64
N ILE A 62 0.80 -8.75 6.36
CA ILE A 62 1.92 -8.92 7.30
C ILE A 62 3.11 -8.00 7.00
N MET A 63 3.06 -7.24 5.90
CA MET A 63 4.20 -6.43 5.43
C MET A 63 4.71 -5.43 6.48
N GLY A 64 3.81 -4.88 7.32
CA GLY A 64 4.22 -4.00 8.42
C GLY A 64 5.04 -4.72 9.50
N ALA A 65 4.64 -5.94 9.88
CA ALA A 65 5.39 -6.75 10.84
C ALA A 65 6.73 -7.22 10.27
N LEU A 66 6.74 -7.60 8.99
CA LEU A 66 7.98 -7.94 8.27
C LEU A 66 8.96 -6.77 8.26
N GLY A 67 8.48 -5.55 7.96
CA GLY A 67 9.30 -4.34 8.00
C GLY A 67 9.88 -4.07 9.39
N ALA A 68 9.08 -4.26 10.46
CA ALA A 68 9.56 -4.12 11.83
C ALA A 68 10.65 -5.14 12.19
N ALA A 69 10.49 -6.40 11.76
CA ALA A 69 11.49 -7.44 12.01
C ALA A 69 12.82 -7.17 11.26
N LEU A 70 12.75 -6.74 10.00
CA LEU A 70 13.92 -6.35 9.21
C LEU A 70 14.64 -5.15 9.83
N PHE A 71 13.88 -4.13 10.25
CA PHE A 71 14.42 -2.95 10.90
C PHE A 71 15.15 -3.29 12.22
N ALA A 72 14.59 -4.19 13.03
CA ALA A 72 15.24 -4.65 14.25
C ALA A 72 16.57 -5.36 13.97
N LYS A 73 16.59 -6.24 12.95
CA LYS A 73 17.81 -6.94 12.52
C LYS A 73 18.90 -5.96 12.09
N GLU A 74 18.58 -5.02 11.19
CA GLU A 74 19.53 -4.01 10.70
C GLU A 74 20.08 -3.15 11.85
N THR A 75 19.22 -2.75 12.78
CA THR A 75 19.62 -1.94 13.94
C THR A 75 20.55 -2.70 14.90
N MET A 76 20.39 -4.02 15.04
CA MET A 76 21.30 -4.85 15.84
C MET A 76 22.67 -5.02 15.16
N GLU A 77 22.69 -5.24 13.84
CA GLU A 77 23.93 -5.37 13.05
C GLU A 77 24.77 -4.08 13.09
N VAL A 78 24.13 -2.91 12.99
CA VAL A 78 24.81 -1.60 13.09
C VAL A 78 25.40 -1.34 14.48
N LYS A 79 24.79 -1.86 15.55
CA LYS A 79 25.30 -1.71 16.93
C LYS A 79 26.53 -2.58 17.18
N SER A 80 26.57 -3.82 16.70
CA SER A 80 27.77 -4.67 16.82
C SER A 80 29.00 -4.13 16.09
N GLY A 81 28.84 -3.24 15.11
CA GLY A 81 29.94 -2.54 14.44
C GLY A 81 30.43 -1.25 15.12
N ARG A 82 29.73 -0.75 16.14
CA ARG A 82 30.10 0.48 16.89
C ARG A 82 30.72 0.20 18.26
N ASP A 83 30.68 -1.05 18.70
CA ASP A 83 31.29 -1.51 19.96
C ASP A 83 32.71 -2.10 19.76
N ASN A 84 33.35 -1.86 18.61
CA ASN A 84 34.76 -2.17 18.32
C ASN A 84 35.58 -0.89 18.11
#